data_AF-A0A950MSN5-F1
#
_entry.id   AF-A0A950MSN5-F1
#
_cell.length_a   1.000
_cell.length_b   1.000
_cell.length_c   1.000
_cell.angle_alpha   90.00
_cell.angle_beta   90.00
_cell.angle_gamma   90.00
#
_symmetry.space_group_name_H-M   'P 1'
#
loop_
_entity.id
_entity.type
_entity.pdbx_description
1 polymer ?
#
loop_
_entity_poly.entity_id
_entity_poly.type
_entity_poly.pdbx_seq_one_letter_code
_entity_poly.pdbx_strand_id
1 'polypeptide(L)' 'MSSAGDTLTLETTKGPVVIEMNPALAPGHVAHIK' A
#
# COMPACT_ATOMS: atom_id res chain seq x y z
N MET A 1 -8.08 -4.18 -12.23
CA MET A 1 -9.03 -3.92 -11.14
C MET A 1 -8.21 -3.31 -10.00
N SER A 2 -7.95 -2.00 -10.06
CA SER A 2 -7.28 -1.25 -9.00
C SER A 2 -8.30 -0.98 -7.89
N SER A 3 -8.30 -1.83 -6.87
CA SER A 3 -9.16 -1.65 -5.70
C SER A 3 -8.67 -0.46 -4.89
N ALA A 4 -9.59 0.44 -4.51
CA ALA A 4 -9.33 1.68 -3.76
C ALA A 4 -8.84 1.48 -2.30
N GLY A 5 -8.13 0.38 -2.01
CA GLY A 5 -7.52 0.08 -0.72
C GLY A 5 -6.07 -0.41 -0.84
N ASP A 6 -5.47 -0.36 -2.02
CA ASP A 6 -4.08 -0.80 -2.23
C ASP A 6 -3.07 0.36 -2.05
N THR A 7 -3.53 1.56 -1.71
CA THR A 7 -2.66 2.72 -1.45
C THR A 7 -2.54 2.96 0.05
N LEU A 8 -1.31 2.98 0.56
CA LEU A 8 -0.98 3.27 1.95
C LEU A 8 -0.21 4.59 2.04
N THR A 9 -0.71 5.53 2.81
CA THR A 9 0.00 6.78 3.12
C THR A 9 0.60 6.70 4.51
N LEU A 10 1.92 6.80 4.62
CA LEU A 10 2.63 6.88 5.89
C LEU A 10 3.15 8.30 6.12
N GLU A 11 2.74 8.90 7.23
CA GLU A 11 3.34 10.14 7.71
C GLU A 11 4.67 9.83 8.41
N THR A 12 5.78 10.28 7.82
CA THR A 12 7.11 10.11 8.40
C THR A 12 7.66 11.43 8.91
N THR A 13 8.71 11.39 9.73
CA THR A 13 9.38 12.61 10.22
C THR A 13 10.02 13.45 9.12
N LYS A 14 10.11 12.92 7.90
CA LYS A 14 10.63 13.61 6.70
C LYS A 14 9.54 13.93 5.67
N GLY A 15 8.27 13.73 6.03
CA GLY A 15 7.11 13.98 5.18
C GLY A 15 6.31 12.71 4.84
N PRO A 16 5.19 12.88 4.12
CA PRO A 16 4.31 11.78 3.75
C PRO A 16 4.92 10.92 2.65
N VAL A 17 4.83 9.60 2.81
CA VAL A 17 5.21 8.60 1.81
C VAL A 17 3.94 7.90 1.36
N VAL A 18 3.67 7.93 0.06
CA VAL A 18 2.52 7.24 -0.55
C VAL A 18 3.02 5.98 -1.24
N ILE A 19 2.53 4.82 -0.81
CA ILE A 19 2.91 3.51 -1.34
C ILE A 19 1.71 2.92 -2.05
N GLU A 20 1.86 2.65 -3.36
CA GLU A 20 0.89 1.88 -4.12
C GLU A 20 1.29 0.40 -4.13
N MET A 21 0.46 -0.43 -3.53
CA MET A 21 0.66 -1.85 -3.42
C MET A 21 0.02 -2.57 -4.61
N ASN A 22 0.64 -3.64 -5.08
CA ASN A 22 0.11 -4.44 -6.18
C ASN A 22 -0.30 -5.84 -5.70
N PRO A 23 -1.60 -6.10 -5.46
CA PRO A 23 -2.06 -7.40 -4.99
C PRO A 23 -1.91 -8.52 -6.03
N ALA A 24 -1.76 -8.20 -7.32
CA ALA A 24 -1.56 -9.21 -8.37
C ALA A 24 -0.17 -9.85 -8.30
N LEU A 25 0.83 -9.14 -7.77
CA LEU A 25 2.19 -9.64 -7.65
C LEU A 25 2.44 -10.33 -6.32
N ALA A 26 1.86 -9.82 -5.23
CA ALA A 26 2.16 -10.27 -3.87
C ALA A 26 0.91 -10.20 -2.96
N PRO A 27 -0.10 -11.05 -3.19
CA PRO A 27 -1.38 -10.96 -2.48
C PRO A 27 -1.24 -11.14 -0.96
N GLY A 28 -0.36 -12.03 -0.50
CA GLY A 28 -0.12 -12.26 0.93
C GLY A 28 0.52 -11.08 1.67
N HIS A 29 1.44 -10.37 1.00
CA HIS A 29 2.07 -9.19 1.60
C HIS A 29 1.10 -8.02 1.67
N VAL A 30 0.31 -7.78 0.62
CA VAL A 30 -0.72 -6.74 0.65
C VAL A 30 -1.77 -7.01 1.72
N ALA A 31 -2.17 -8.28 1.92
CA ALA A 31 -3.12 -8.64 2.97
C ALA A 31 -2.59 -8.50 4.40
N HIS A 32 -1.27 -8.55 4.60
CA HIS A 32 -0.65 -8.32 5.91
C HIS A 32 -0.40 -6.84 6.21
N ILE A 33 -0.18 -6.03 5.16
CA ILE A 33 0.09 -4.59 5.28
C ILE A 33 -1.22 -3.78 5.36
N LYS A 34 -2.29 -4.24 4.70
CA LYS A 34 -3.67 -3.75 4.91
C LYS A 34 -4.12 -4.01 6.35
#